data_AF-A0A845RWJ6-F1
#
_entry.id   AF-A0A845RWJ6-F1
#
_cell.length_a   1.000
_cell.length_b   1.000
_cell.length_c   1.000
_cell.angle_alpha   90.00
_cell.angle_beta   90.00
_cell.angle_gamma   90.00
#
_symmetry.space_group_name_H-M   'P 1'
#
loop_
_entity.id
_entity.type
_entity.pdbx_description
1 polymer ?
#
loop_
_entity_poly.entity_id
_entity_poly.type
_entity_poly.pdbx_seq_one_letter_code
_entity_poly.pdbx_strand_id
1 'polypeptide(L)'
;MTNVVVVGSQWGDEGKGKIVDWLSEQADVVIRFQGGHNAGHTLVINGKVFKLKLLPSGIVRGDKISIIGNGVVIDPWALLEEIEEIKKKGVDVNENNLIISDTATLILPFHKEMDEIREDSAKSKIGTTRRGIGPAYEDKIGRRSIRVMDLSSKTNLEQRLDVILEHHNAIRKGLKKKVYKSEELIKELLKIAPEILKFSQPVWKKIA
;
A
#
# COMPACT_ATOMS: atom_id res chain seq x y z
N MET A 1 2.20 -15.00 -24.07
CA MET A 1 1.73 -14.76 -22.69
C MET A 1 0.55 -13.81 -22.79
N THR A 2 -0.60 -14.16 -22.19
CA THR A 2 -1.84 -13.38 -22.32
C THR A 2 -1.91 -12.39 -21.16
N ASN A 3 -2.00 -11.10 -21.48
CA ASN A 3 -2.07 -10.03 -20.48
C ASN A 3 -3.40 -9.29 -20.63
N VAL A 4 -4.13 -9.15 -19.52
CA VAL A 4 -5.41 -8.43 -19.47
C VAL A 4 -5.33 -7.34 -18.41
N VAL A 5 -5.79 -6.14 -18.75
CA VAL A 5 -5.85 -5.01 -17.82
C VAL A 5 -7.30 -4.61 -17.61
N VAL A 6 -7.72 -4.52 -16.35
CA VAL A 6 -9.04 -3.99 -15.97
C VAL A 6 -8.87 -2.57 -15.44
N VAL A 7 -9.48 -1.61 -16.13
CA VAL A 7 -9.48 -0.18 -15.74
C VAL A 7 -10.91 0.34 -15.59
N GLY A 8 -11.06 1.39 -14.78
CA GLY A 8 -12.32 2.11 -14.65
C GLY A 8 -12.33 3.25 -15.65
N SER A 9 -13.42 3.41 -16.39
CA SER A 9 -13.57 4.47 -17.38
C SER A 9 -14.25 5.73 -16.84
N GLN A 10 -14.62 5.74 -15.54
CA GLN A 10 -15.36 6.82 -14.89
C GLN A 10 -14.60 7.28 -13.62
N TRP A 11 -15.31 7.69 -12.58
CA TRP A 11 -14.76 8.23 -11.33
C TRP A 11 -14.81 7.24 -10.16
N GLY A 12 -14.54 5.96 -10.43
CA GLY A 12 -14.57 4.91 -9.40
C GLY A 12 -15.90 4.17 -9.31
N ASP A 13 -15.90 3.10 -8.49
CA ASP A 13 -17.06 2.25 -8.20
C ASP A 13 -17.83 1.67 -9.40
N GLU A 14 -17.15 1.49 -10.54
CA GLU A 14 -17.73 0.90 -11.76
C GLU A 14 -17.91 -0.64 -11.69
N GLY A 15 -17.82 -1.23 -10.49
CA GLY A 15 -17.92 -2.68 -10.31
C GLY A 15 -16.70 -3.47 -10.81
N LYS A 16 -15.54 -2.82 -11.01
CA LYS A 16 -14.26 -3.46 -11.41
C LYS A 16 -13.95 -4.72 -10.60
N GLY A 17 -14.24 -4.69 -9.30
CA GLY A 17 -14.02 -5.82 -8.41
C GLY A 17 -14.68 -7.10 -8.88
N LYS A 18 -15.89 -7.03 -9.46
CA LYS A 18 -16.60 -8.21 -9.99
C LYS A 18 -15.96 -8.75 -11.27
N ILE A 19 -15.50 -7.86 -12.16
CA ILE A 19 -14.80 -8.25 -13.39
C ILE A 19 -13.45 -8.87 -13.06
N VAL A 20 -12.71 -8.25 -12.14
CA VAL A 20 -11.43 -8.75 -11.65
C VAL A 20 -11.60 -10.10 -10.95
N ASP A 21 -12.66 -10.28 -10.16
CA ASP A 21 -12.99 -11.55 -9.52
C ASP A 21 -13.17 -12.66 -10.57
N TRP A 22 -14.03 -12.42 -11.55
CA TRP A 22 -14.30 -13.37 -12.63
C TRP A 22 -13.05 -13.70 -13.47
N LEU A 23 -12.29 -12.68 -13.88
CA LEU A 23 -11.05 -12.90 -14.65
C LEU A 23 -9.96 -13.59 -13.82
N SER A 24 -9.92 -13.36 -12.51
CA SER A 24 -8.92 -13.96 -11.62
C SER A 24 -9.06 -15.47 -11.47
N GLU A 25 -10.17 -16.08 -11.90
CA GLU A 25 -10.29 -17.54 -11.99
C GLU A 25 -9.31 -18.15 -13.00
N GLN A 26 -9.12 -17.46 -14.12
CA GLN A 26 -8.34 -17.94 -15.25
C GLN A 26 -6.91 -17.39 -15.25
N ALA A 27 -6.62 -16.37 -14.44
CA ALA A 27 -5.29 -15.79 -14.34
C ALA A 27 -4.39 -16.63 -13.42
N ASP A 28 -3.11 -16.78 -13.77
CA ASP A 28 -2.10 -17.36 -12.87
C ASP A 28 -1.56 -16.32 -11.87
N VAL A 29 -1.54 -15.05 -12.29
CA VAL A 29 -0.99 -13.92 -11.55
C VAL A 29 -1.97 -12.74 -11.57
N VAL A 30 -2.25 -12.17 -10.40
CA VAL A 30 -3.09 -10.98 -10.24
C VAL A 30 -2.27 -9.85 -9.66
N ILE A 31 -2.14 -8.76 -10.42
CA ILE A 31 -1.25 -7.64 -10.10
C ILE A 31 -2.04 -6.37 -9.82
N ARG A 32 -1.77 -5.74 -8.68
CA ARG A 32 -2.20 -4.39 -8.37
C ARG A 32 -1.09 -3.41 -8.71
N PHE A 33 -1.35 -2.48 -9.63
CA PHE A 33 -0.29 -1.64 -10.20
C PHE A 33 -0.30 -0.19 -9.73
N GLN A 34 -1.37 0.30 -9.08
CA GLN A 34 -1.48 1.68 -8.60
C GLN A 34 -2.39 1.81 -7.37
N GLY A 35 -2.40 3.00 -6.78
CA GLY A 35 -3.25 3.39 -5.68
C GLY A 35 -2.66 2.93 -4.35
N GLY A 36 -3.50 2.79 -3.34
CA GLY A 36 -3.11 2.24 -2.05
C GLY A 36 -4.31 1.60 -1.37
N HIS A 37 -4.34 1.60 -0.05
CA HIS A 37 -5.46 1.05 0.69
C HIS A 37 -6.73 1.92 0.58
N ASN A 38 -6.80 2.95 -0.28
CA ASN A 38 -7.96 3.80 -0.51
C ASN A 38 -9.05 3.19 -1.39
N ALA A 39 -8.72 2.21 -2.22
CA ALA A 39 -9.72 1.43 -2.93
C ALA A 39 -10.11 0.21 -2.10
N GLY A 40 -11.28 -0.35 -2.37
CA GLY A 40 -11.70 -1.63 -1.83
C GLY A 40 -12.49 -2.41 -2.87
N HIS A 41 -12.41 -3.73 -2.81
CA HIS A 41 -13.29 -4.62 -3.56
C HIS A 41 -13.79 -5.74 -2.65
N THR A 42 -15.07 -6.05 -2.79
CA THR A 42 -15.71 -7.12 -2.03
C THR A 42 -15.86 -8.34 -2.94
N LEU A 43 -15.37 -9.48 -2.47
CA LEU A 43 -15.44 -10.76 -3.14
C LEU A 43 -16.34 -11.70 -2.35
N VAL A 44 -17.07 -12.56 -3.07
CA VAL A 44 -17.87 -13.62 -2.45
C VAL A 44 -17.41 -14.95 -3.04
N ILE A 45 -16.64 -15.71 -2.26
CA ILE A 45 -16.09 -17.00 -2.69
C ILE A 45 -16.68 -18.08 -1.79
N ASN A 46 -17.36 -19.06 -2.39
CA ASN A 46 -18.00 -20.17 -1.66
C ASN A 46 -18.87 -19.68 -0.48
N GLY A 47 -19.63 -18.61 -0.70
CA GLY A 47 -20.50 -18.00 0.32
C GLY A 47 -19.79 -17.15 1.38
N LYS A 48 -18.45 -17.04 1.37
CA LYS A 48 -17.68 -16.19 2.29
C LYS A 48 -17.39 -14.83 1.68
N VAL A 49 -17.59 -13.78 2.47
CA VAL A 49 -17.34 -12.38 2.06
C VAL A 49 -15.94 -11.93 2.46
N PHE A 50 -15.14 -11.54 1.46
CA PHE A 50 -13.81 -10.95 1.63
C PHE A 50 -13.84 -9.49 1.21
N LYS A 51 -13.34 -8.60 2.06
CA LYS A 51 -13.24 -7.16 1.77
C LYS A 51 -11.76 -6.81 1.69
N LEU A 52 -11.24 -6.71 0.47
CA LEU A 52 -9.83 -6.45 0.23
C LEU A 52 -9.61 -4.98 -0.12
N LYS A 53 -8.50 -4.41 0.34
CA LYS A 53 -8.08 -3.02 0.11
C LYS A 53 -6.77 -2.99 -0.68
N LEU A 54 -5.66 -3.43 -0.08
CA LEU A 54 -4.35 -3.50 -0.72
C LEU A 54 -4.13 -4.83 -1.43
N LEU A 55 -4.58 -5.92 -0.82
CA LEU A 55 -4.32 -7.24 -1.37
C LEU A 55 -5.06 -7.44 -2.70
N PRO A 56 -4.39 -7.95 -3.74
CA PRO A 56 -5.05 -8.34 -4.99
C PRO A 56 -6.10 -9.44 -4.77
N SER A 57 -7.13 -9.49 -5.60
CA SER A 57 -8.20 -10.49 -5.51
C SER A 57 -7.72 -11.94 -5.60
N GLY A 58 -6.57 -12.16 -6.25
CA GLY A 58 -5.96 -13.47 -6.36
C GLY A 58 -5.62 -14.10 -5.00
N ILE A 59 -5.44 -13.31 -3.93
CA ILE A 59 -4.92 -13.85 -2.66
C ILE A 59 -5.90 -14.81 -2.00
N VAL A 60 -7.19 -14.64 -2.26
CA VAL A 60 -8.26 -15.49 -1.72
C VAL A 60 -8.50 -16.74 -2.59
N ARG A 61 -7.75 -16.89 -3.69
CA ARG A 61 -7.75 -18.03 -4.60
C ARG A 61 -6.41 -18.76 -4.43
N GLY A 62 -6.44 -19.91 -3.75
CA GLY A 62 -5.25 -20.57 -3.19
C GLY A 62 -4.17 -21.00 -4.20
N ASP A 63 -4.48 -21.00 -5.50
CA ASP A 63 -3.60 -21.40 -6.59
C ASP A 63 -2.96 -20.20 -7.33
N LYS A 64 -3.17 -18.96 -6.88
CA LYS A 64 -2.79 -17.75 -7.62
C LYS A 64 -1.66 -16.97 -6.94
N ILE A 65 -0.82 -16.32 -7.76
CA ILE A 65 0.18 -15.37 -7.26
C ILE A 65 -0.41 -13.97 -7.25
N SER A 66 -0.39 -13.31 -6.10
CA SER A 66 -0.82 -11.94 -5.92
C SER A 66 0.38 -11.01 -5.79
N ILE A 67 0.40 -9.96 -6.61
CA ILE A 67 1.51 -9.00 -6.64
C ILE A 67 1.02 -7.59 -6.32
N ILE A 68 1.67 -6.93 -5.37
CA ILE A 68 1.58 -5.49 -5.14
C ILE A 68 2.76 -4.82 -5.86
N GLY A 69 2.47 -4.16 -6.98
CA GLY A 69 3.47 -3.55 -7.86
C GLY A 69 4.08 -2.26 -7.32
N ASN A 70 5.18 -1.82 -7.94
CA ASN A 70 5.95 -0.63 -7.55
C ASN A 70 5.17 0.70 -7.67
N GLY A 71 4.07 0.71 -8.43
CA GLY A 71 3.21 1.88 -8.58
C GLY A 71 2.28 2.12 -7.38
N VAL A 72 2.13 1.14 -6.48
CA VAL A 72 1.28 1.21 -5.29
C VAL A 72 1.98 1.97 -4.16
N VAL A 73 1.21 2.72 -3.37
CA VAL A 73 1.60 3.28 -2.06
C VAL A 73 1.02 2.40 -0.95
N ILE A 74 1.89 1.85 -0.10
CA ILE A 74 1.56 0.82 0.87
C ILE A 74 1.61 1.40 2.27
N ASP A 75 0.48 1.39 2.97
CA ASP A 75 0.50 1.53 4.42
C ASP A 75 0.86 0.16 5.01
N PRO A 76 2.04 0.01 5.64
CA PRO A 76 2.51 -1.29 6.08
C PRO A 76 1.68 -1.82 7.26
N TRP A 77 1.15 -0.96 8.13
CA TRP A 77 0.28 -1.39 9.22
C TRP A 77 -1.08 -1.86 8.70
N ALA A 78 -1.69 -1.08 7.80
CA ALA A 78 -2.97 -1.46 7.20
C ALA A 78 -2.85 -2.76 6.38
N LEU A 79 -1.71 -3.00 5.72
CA LEU A 79 -1.46 -4.25 5.01
C LEU A 79 -1.38 -5.44 5.96
N LEU A 80 -0.63 -5.32 7.06
CA LEU A 80 -0.51 -6.40 8.05
C LEU A 80 -1.85 -6.70 8.72
N GLU A 81 -2.62 -5.67 9.07
CA GLU A 81 -3.99 -5.83 9.57
C GLU A 81 -4.86 -6.59 8.56
N GLU A 82 -4.82 -6.21 7.28
CA GLU A 82 -5.58 -6.88 6.22
C GLU A 82 -5.17 -8.35 6.05
N ILE A 83 -3.87 -8.65 6.07
CA ILE A 83 -3.34 -10.02 6.00
C ILE A 83 -3.87 -10.86 7.18
N GLU A 84 -3.81 -10.33 8.39
CA GLU A 84 -4.31 -11.03 9.58
C GLU A 84 -5.83 -11.24 9.52
N GLU A 85 -6.60 -10.27 9.02
CA GLU A 85 -8.05 -10.40 8.83
C GLU A 85 -8.41 -11.53 7.86
N ILE A 86 -7.70 -11.67 6.74
CA ILE A 86 -8.00 -12.73 5.77
C ILE A 86 -7.50 -14.10 6.22
N LYS A 87 -6.37 -14.17 6.94
CA LYS A 87 -5.89 -15.41 7.56
C LYS A 87 -6.91 -15.98 8.55
N LYS A 88 -7.52 -15.12 9.38
CA LYS A 88 -8.62 -15.51 10.28
C LYS A 88 -9.84 -16.08 9.57
N LYS A 89 -10.02 -15.79 8.27
CA LYS A 89 -11.09 -16.34 7.43
C LYS A 89 -10.72 -17.66 6.72
N GLY A 90 -9.51 -18.16 6.98
CA GLY A 90 -8.99 -19.42 6.45
C GLY A 90 -8.26 -19.28 5.11
N VAL A 91 -7.80 -18.09 4.77
CA VAL A 91 -6.97 -17.86 3.56
C VAL A 91 -5.51 -18.00 3.96
N ASP A 92 -4.76 -18.85 3.27
CA ASP A 92 -3.32 -18.95 3.47
C ASP A 92 -2.61 -17.80 2.74
N VAL A 93 -1.71 -17.11 3.42
CA VAL A 93 -0.96 -15.96 2.91
C VAL A 93 0.50 -16.13 3.30
N ASN A 94 1.33 -16.40 2.30
CA ASN A 94 2.74 -16.73 2.46
C ASN A 94 3.58 -16.19 1.29
N GLU A 95 4.90 -16.39 1.34
CA GLU A 95 5.87 -15.82 0.40
C GLU A 95 5.75 -16.40 -1.03
N ASN A 96 5.03 -17.51 -1.21
CA ASN A 96 4.80 -18.12 -2.50
C ASN A 96 3.60 -17.51 -3.24
N ASN A 97 2.63 -16.95 -2.52
CA ASN A 97 1.40 -16.42 -3.10
C ASN A 97 1.22 -14.91 -2.97
N LEU A 98 2.01 -14.23 -2.12
CA LEU A 98 2.03 -12.78 -2.01
C LEU A 98 3.43 -12.24 -2.26
N ILE A 99 3.54 -11.33 -3.24
CA ILE A 99 4.76 -10.62 -3.56
C ILE A 99 4.52 -9.12 -3.45
N ILE A 100 5.38 -8.42 -2.72
CA ILE A 100 5.40 -6.98 -2.59
C ILE A 100 6.61 -6.44 -3.35
N SER A 101 6.41 -5.44 -4.18
CA SER A 101 7.51 -4.75 -4.84
C SER A 101 8.40 -4.06 -3.82
N ASP A 102 9.69 -4.40 -3.83
CA ASP A 102 10.75 -3.76 -3.06
C ASP A 102 10.81 -2.23 -3.24
N THR A 103 10.43 -1.74 -4.42
CA THR A 103 10.40 -0.32 -4.79
C THR A 103 9.06 0.38 -4.54
N ALA A 104 8.05 -0.31 -3.97
CA ALA A 104 6.80 0.34 -3.59
C ALA A 104 7.03 1.35 -2.46
N THR A 105 6.32 2.48 -2.51
CA THR A 105 6.44 3.58 -1.55
C THR A 105 5.63 3.27 -0.29
N LEU A 106 6.17 3.57 0.89
CA LEU A 106 5.46 3.43 2.15
C LEU A 106 4.64 4.68 2.49
N ILE A 107 3.43 4.46 2.98
CA ILE A 107 2.61 5.48 3.64
C ILE A 107 2.96 5.47 5.11
N LEU A 108 3.46 6.60 5.62
CA LEU A 108 3.82 6.80 7.01
C LEU A 108 2.77 7.62 7.75
N PRO A 109 2.74 7.60 9.10
CA PRO A 109 1.70 8.28 9.89
C PRO A 109 1.53 9.77 9.54
N PHE A 110 2.63 10.49 9.30
CA PHE A 110 2.57 11.90 8.91
C PHE A 110 1.91 12.14 7.56
N HIS A 111 1.91 11.18 6.62
CA HIS A 111 1.18 11.31 5.36
C HIS A 111 -0.33 11.35 5.58
N LYS A 112 -0.85 10.49 6.46
CA LYS A 112 -2.28 10.45 6.82
C LYS A 112 -2.69 11.77 7.45
N GLU A 113 -1.94 12.21 8.45
CA GLU A 113 -2.23 13.47 9.12
C GLU A 113 -2.14 14.66 8.17
N MET A 114 -1.20 14.66 7.21
CA MET A 114 -1.09 15.75 6.23
C MET A 114 -2.26 15.78 5.26
N ASP A 115 -2.77 14.62 4.86
CA ASP A 115 -3.99 14.48 4.06
C ASP A 115 -5.19 15.06 4.82
N GLU A 116 -5.37 14.70 6.09
CA GLU A 116 -6.41 15.24 6.97
C GLU A 116 -6.30 16.75 7.16
N ILE A 117 -5.11 17.26 7.48
CA ILE A 117 -4.88 18.68 7.70
C ILE A 117 -5.23 19.51 6.46
N ARG A 118 -4.85 19.02 5.26
CA ARG A 118 -5.15 19.71 4.01
C ARG A 118 -6.64 19.70 3.70
N GLU A 119 -7.32 18.57 3.88
CA GLU A 119 -8.77 18.48 3.71
C GLU A 119 -9.55 19.35 4.71
N ASP A 120 -9.08 19.47 5.95
CA ASP A 120 -9.77 20.27 6.97
C ASP A 120 -9.52 21.78 6.83
N SER A 121 -8.38 22.17 6.27
CA SER A 121 -8.03 23.57 6.00
C SER A 121 -8.48 24.07 4.62
N ALA A 122 -8.86 23.19 3.70
CA ALA A 122 -9.27 23.56 2.36
C ALA A 122 -10.62 24.29 2.35
N LYS A 123 -10.68 25.42 1.63
CA LYS A 123 -11.95 26.12 1.35
C LYS A 123 -12.90 25.28 0.50
N SER A 124 -12.34 24.49 -0.42
CA SER A 124 -13.06 23.48 -1.21
C SER A 124 -12.34 22.16 -1.05
N LYS A 125 -12.98 21.22 -0.36
CA LYS A 125 -12.42 19.90 -0.08
C LYS A 125 -12.43 19.03 -1.34
N ILE A 126 -11.44 18.16 -1.47
CA ILE A 126 -11.39 17.17 -2.56
C ILE A 126 -12.31 15.99 -2.21
N GLY A 127 -12.45 15.67 -0.92
CA GLY A 127 -13.13 14.45 -0.47
C GLY A 127 -12.18 13.26 -0.48
N THR A 128 -10.95 13.44 0.00
CA THR A 128 -9.97 12.35 0.02
C THR A 128 -10.39 11.26 1.01
N THR A 129 -9.83 10.06 0.85
CA THR A 129 -10.06 8.97 1.80
C THR A 129 -9.32 9.16 3.12
N ARG A 130 -8.57 10.26 3.32
CA ARG A 130 -7.76 10.56 4.52
C ARG A 130 -6.80 9.43 4.89
N ARG A 131 -6.22 8.81 3.87
CA ARG A 131 -5.35 7.63 3.98
C ARG A 131 -3.89 7.94 3.65
N GLY A 132 -3.56 9.21 3.37
CA GLY A 132 -2.20 9.62 3.07
C GLY A 132 -1.74 9.26 1.66
N ILE A 133 -2.68 8.94 0.75
CA ILE A 133 -2.37 8.52 -0.63
C ILE A 133 -1.69 9.65 -1.40
N GLY A 134 -2.30 10.84 -1.39
CA GLY A 134 -1.77 12.03 -2.07
C GLY A 134 -0.39 12.40 -1.56
N PRO A 135 -0.22 12.67 -0.24
CA PRO A 135 1.09 12.99 0.33
C PRO A 135 2.17 11.92 0.08
N ALA A 136 1.83 10.63 0.10
CA ALA A 136 2.80 9.57 -0.23
C ALA A 136 3.24 9.61 -1.71
N TYR A 137 2.32 9.89 -2.64
CA TYR A 137 2.66 10.11 -4.05
C TYR A 137 3.48 11.38 -4.26
N GLU A 138 3.17 12.48 -3.55
CA GLU A 138 3.98 13.70 -3.58
C GLU A 138 5.41 13.44 -3.16
N ASP A 139 5.64 12.62 -2.14
CA ASP A 139 6.98 12.26 -1.67
C ASP A 139 7.70 11.33 -2.64
N LYS A 140 6.96 10.46 -3.34
CA LYS A 140 7.48 9.63 -4.43
C LYS A 140 7.98 10.49 -5.58
N ILE A 141 7.17 11.45 -6.05
CA ILE A 141 7.55 12.42 -7.09
C ILE A 141 8.66 13.36 -6.59
N GLY A 142 8.60 13.75 -5.32
CA GLY A 142 9.62 14.53 -4.63
C GLY A 142 10.93 13.79 -4.37
N ARG A 143 11.03 12.50 -4.75
CA ARG A 143 12.23 11.64 -4.60
C ARG A 143 12.72 11.50 -3.15
N ARG A 144 11.82 11.68 -2.18
CA ARG A 144 12.09 11.61 -0.72
C ARG A 144 11.34 10.47 -0.03
N SER A 145 10.47 9.76 -0.74
CA SER A 145 9.69 8.66 -0.18
C SER A 145 10.56 7.54 0.41
N ILE A 146 10.15 7.02 1.55
CA ILE A 146 10.60 5.72 2.04
C ILE A 146 9.95 4.62 1.20
N ARG A 147 10.72 3.61 0.79
CA ARG A 147 10.26 2.43 0.03
C ARG A 147 10.43 1.15 0.85
N VAL A 148 9.78 0.08 0.42
CA VAL A 148 9.85 -1.24 1.08
C VAL A 148 11.29 -1.71 1.28
N MET A 149 12.16 -1.55 0.26
CA MET A 149 13.57 -1.92 0.33
C MET A 149 14.34 -1.18 1.43
N ASP A 150 13.91 0.03 1.80
CA ASP A 150 14.60 0.82 2.83
C ASP A 150 14.43 0.19 4.22
N LEU A 151 13.39 -0.64 4.43
CA LEU A 151 13.19 -1.40 5.68
C LEU A 151 14.29 -2.45 5.92
N SER A 152 15.04 -2.85 4.89
CA SER A 152 16.10 -3.87 5.00
C SER A 152 17.38 -3.35 5.65
N SER A 153 17.54 -2.03 5.77
CA SER A 153 18.75 -1.39 6.30
C SER A 153 18.38 -0.24 7.22
N LYS A 154 18.65 -0.41 8.52
CA LYS A 154 18.44 0.63 9.54
C LYS A 154 19.17 1.93 9.17
N THR A 155 20.41 1.85 8.72
CA THR A 155 21.21 3.03 8.35
C THR A 155 20.61 3.79 7.16
N ASN A 156 20.13 3.08 6.14
CA ASN A 156 19.47 3.72 5.00
C ASN A 156 18.11 4.31 5.42
N LEU A 157 17.36 3.60 6.26
CA LEU A 157 16.10 4.08 6.80
C LEU A 157 16.27 5.38 7.61
N GLU A 158 17.30 5.45 8.46
CA GLU A 158 17.69 6.65 9.21
C GLU A 158 17.95 7.84 8.26
N GLN A 159 18.86 7.67 7.31
CA GLN A 159 19.21 8.73 6.34
C GLN A 159 17.99 9.22 5.54
N ARG A 160 17.14 8.29 5.12
CA ARG A 160 15.93 8.62 4.35
C ARG A 160 14.88 9.31 5.21
N LEU A 161 14.72 8.87 6.47
CA LEU A 161 13.78 9.49 7.41
C LEU A 161 14.20 10.90 7.80
N ASP A 162 15.50 11.17 7.93
CA ASP A 162 15.97 12.51 8.24
C ASP A 162 15.60 13.50 7.12
N VAL A 163 15.80 13.11 5.86
CA VAL A 163 15.46 13.94 4.68
C VAL A 163 13.95 14.21 4.57
N ILE A 164 13.11 13.17 4.70
CA ILE A 164 11.65 13.33 4.59
C ILE A 164 11.08 14.10 5.79
N LEU A 165 11.60 13.88 6.99
CA LEU A 165 11.17 14.59 8.19
C LEU A 165 11.63 16.04 8.22
N GLU A 166 12.77 16.39 7.64
CA GLU A 166 13.16 17.80 7.47
C GLU A 166 12.06 18.58 6.72
N HIS A 167 11.57 18.01 5.62
CA HIS A 167 10.48 18.58 4.83
C HIS A 167 9.15 18.63 5.60
N HIS A 168 8.68 17.49 6.11
CA HIS A 168 7.37 17.42 6.76
C HIS A 168 7.35 18.16 8.09
N ASN A 169 8.40 18.09 8.92
CA ASN A 169 8.44 18.82 10.19
C ASN A 169 8.51 20.33 9.98
N ALA A 170 9.13 20.85 8.92
CA ALA A 170 9.09 22.28 8.60
C ALA A 170 7.65 22.74 8.34
N ILE A 171 6.90 22.01 7.51
CA ILE A 171 5.48 22.29 7.22
C ILE A 171 4.65 22.19 8.51
N ARG A 172 4.82 21.11 9.28
CA ARG A 172 4.06 20.87 10.52
C ARG A 172 4.32 21.95 11.57
N LYS A 173 5.56 22.43 11.71
CA LYS A 173 5.88 23.58 12.57
C LYS A 173 5.13 24.83 12.13
N GLY A 174 5.12 25.14 10.83
CA GLY A 174 4.37 26.26 10.27
C GLY A 174 2.87 26.17 10.54
N LEU A 175 2.32 24.94 10.58
CA LEU A 175 0.92 24.65 10.85
C LEU A 175 0.61 24.46 12.36
N LYS A 176 1.58 24.71 13.26
CA LYS A 176 1.46 24.53 14.71
C LYS A 176 1.02 23.11 15.11
N LYS A 177 1.52 22.09 14.40
CA LYS A 177 1.28 20.67 14.68
C LYS A 177 2.49 20.02 15.34
N LYS A 178 2.27 18.91 16.07
CA LYS A 178 3.34 18.11 16.69
C LYS A 178 4.28 17.58 15.60
N VAL A 179 5.59 17.73 15.79
CA VAL A 179 6.60 17.18 14.89
C VAL A 179 6.84 15.70 15.18
N TYR A 180 7.24 14.96 14.14
CA TYR A 180 7.65 13.57 14.27
C TYR A 180 9.13 13.49 14.60
N LYS A 181 9.50 12.55 15.47
CA LYS A 181 10.90 12.23 15.78
C LYS A 181 11.34 11.01 14.98
N SER A 182 12.54 11.08 14.41
CA SER A 182 13.09 10.03 13.55
C SER A 182 13.21 8.70 14.32
N GLU A 183 13.70 8.76 15.56
CA GLU A 183 13.98 7.59 16.40
C GLU A 183 12.72 6.79 16.75
N GLU A 184 11.60 7.49 17.00
CA GLU A 184 10.32 6.87 17.32
C GLU A 184 9.78 6.11 16.10
N LEU A 185 9.81 6.73 14.90
CA LEU A 185 9.36 6.10 13.66
C LEU A 185 10.25 4.93 13.22
N ILE A 186 11.58 5.06 13.35
CA ILE A 186 12.52 3.97 13.05
C ILE A 186 12.17 2.75 13.89
N LYS A 187 11.95 2.94 15.19
CA LYS A 187 11.61 1.83 16.10
C LYS A 187 10.32 1.12 15.68
N GLU A 188 9.29 1.88 15.30
CA GLU A 188 8.03 1.31 14.82
C GLU A 188 8.17 0.57 13.49
N LEU A 189 8.91 1.15 12.53
CA LEU A 189 9.13 0.55 11.23
C LEU A 189 9.99 -0.72 11.30
N LEU A 190 11.05 -0.73 12.13
CA LEU A 190 11.87 -1.92 12.33
C LEU A 190 11.11 -3.05 13.01
N LYS A 191 10.09 -2.74 13.84
CA LYS A 191 9.23 -3.76 14.46
C LYS A 191 8.42 -4.54 13.42
N ILE A 192 7.94 -3.87 12.38
CA ILE A 192 7.11 -4.47 11.33
C ILE A 192 7.92 -4.93 10.10
N ALA A 193 9.17 -4.48 9.97
CA ALA A 193 10.02 -4.75 8.82
C ALA A 193 10.13 -6.25 8.48
N PRO A 194 10.37 -7.19 9.42
CA PRO A 194 10.46 -8.61 9.09
C PRO A 194 9.18 -9.17 8.45
N GLU A 195 8.01 -8.73 8.94
CA GLU A 195 6.71 -9.19 8.45
C GLU A 195 6.38 -8.68 7.04
N ILE A 196 6.91 -7.52 6.67
CA ILE A 196 6.77 -6.95 5.32
C ILE A 196 7.83 -7.52 4.37
N LEU A 197 9.09 -7.57 4.82
CA LEU A 197 10.25 -7.93 3.99
C LEU A 197 10.20 -9.38 3.52
N LYS A 198 9.56 -10.29 4.26
CA LYS A 198 9.39 -11.68 3.83
C LYS A 198 8.62 -11.81 2.50
N PHE A 199 7.72 -10.87 2.22
CA PHE A 199 7.00 -10.81 0.94
C PHE A 199 7.71 -9.94 -0.11
N SER A 200 8.77 -9.21 0.27
CA SER A 200 9.42 -8.21 -0.59
C SER A 200 10.34 -8.87 -1.62
N GLN A 201 10.08 -8.65 -2.91
CA GLN A 201 10.96 -9.12 -3.99
C GLN A 201 11.02 -8.09 -5.14
N PRO A 202 12.09 -8.13 -5.97
CA PRO A 202 12.13 -7.38 -7.23
C PRO A 202 11.10 -7.96 -8.21
N VAL A 203 9.89 -7.40 -8.22
CA VAL A 203 8.73 -7.93 -8.98
C VAL A 203 9.03 -8.14 -10.47
N TRP A 204 9.83 -7.25 -11.08
CA TRP A 204 10.21 -7.34 -12.49
C TRP A 204 10.98 -8.62 -12.84
N LYS A 205 11.60 -9.32 -11.88
CA LYS A 205 12.25 -10.62 -12.10
C LYS A 205 11.26 -11.80 -12.09
N LYS A 206 10.04 -11.60 -11.59
CA LYS A 206 9.00 -12.64 -11.48
C LYS A 206 8.00 -12.62 -12.63
N ILE A 207 7.85 -11.47 -13.27
CA ILE A 207 6.88 -11.24 -14.37
C ILE A 207 7.55 -11.12 -15.74
N ALA A 208 8.88 -11.22 -15.80
CA ALA A 208 9.67 -11.19 -17.04
C ALA A 208 9.82 -12.58 -17.66
#